data_AF-A0A512HI66-F1
#
_entry.id   AF-A0A512HI66-F1
#
_cell.length_a   1.000
_cell.length_b   1.000
_cell.length_c   1.000
_cell.angle_alpha   90.00
_cell.angle_beta   90.00
_cell.angle_gamma   90.00
#
_symmetry.space_group_name_H-M   'P 1'
#
loop_
_entity.id
_entity.type
_entity.pdbx_description
1 polymer ?
#
loop_
_entity_poly.entity_id
_entity_poly.type
_entity_poly.pdbx_seq_one_letter_code
_entity_poly.pdbx_strand_id
1 'polypeptide(L)'
;MKRLIPATLLALSISLPAFAGEFGDFEAKLRAAYGDYRTALFTTNMGKGPESKASLGKFAKAWSELSSEPAPPQYADDAAYAETLQAVTKITEAATAEVAAGELSKAHDTLEDIRGQIGDLHIRNDIYSFSDRMNAYHARMEEVIAMDPANSAGVHAQAAVLKYLLGDVVAHPPKEADASYKELLGTMEASVAKLEAASSSGDAAATKAAIGGLKAPYSKLFLKFG
;
A
#
# COMPACT_ATOMS: atom_id res chain seq x y z
N MET A 1 -18.83 -5.01 -72.55
CA MET A 1 -19.05 -4.16 -71.37
C MET A 1 -18.26 -4.76 -70.20
N LYS A 2 -17.21 -4.09 -69.75
CA LYS A 2 -16.27 -4.57 -68.72
C LYS A 2 -16.88 -4.39 -67.33
N ARG A 3 -16.92 -5.45 -66.51
CA ARG A 3 -17.38 -5.39 -65.11
C ARG A 3 -16.17 -5.10 -64.20
N LEU A 4 -16.30 -4.04 -63.40
CA LEU A 4 -15.33 -3.55 -62.42
C LEU A 4 -15.35 -4.44 -61.16
N ILE A 5 -14.16 -4.77 -60.65
CA ILE A 5 -13.92 -5.45 -59.37
C ILE A 5 -13.95 -4.39 -58.26
N PRO A 6 -14.68 -4.57 -57.14
CA PRO A 6 -14.59 -3.65 -56.01
C PRO A 6 -13.30 -3.93 -55.22
N ALA A 7 -12.52 -2.88 -54.98
CA ALA A 7 -11.34 -2.90 -54.14
C ALA A 7 -11.75 -2.98 -52.66
N THR A 8 -11.34 -4.05 -51.98
CA THR A 8 -11.48 -4.20 -50.53
C THR A 8 -10.45 -3.31 -49.83
N LEU A 9 -10.91 -2.28 -49.11
CA LEU A 9 -10.08 -1.47 -48.23
C LEU A 9 -9.61 -2.32 -47.04
N LEU A 10 -8.30 -2.53 -46.93
CA LEU A 10 -7.66 -3.11 -45.74
C LEU A 10 -7.38 -1.98 -44.74
N ALA A 11 -8.19 -1.88 -43.69
CA ALA A 11 -7.94 -0.93 -42.60
C ALA A 11 -6.76 -1.44 -41.75
N LEU A 12 -5.59 -0.81 -41.91
CA LEU A 12 -4.42 -1.03 -41.07
C LEU A 12 -4.67 -0.35 -39.72
N SER A 13 -5.10 -1.10 -38.72
CA SER A 13 -5.10 -0.66 -37.32
C SER A 13 -3.67 -0.66 -36.81
N ILE A 14 -2.99 0.49 -36.91
CA ILE A 14 -1.70 0.72 -36.27
C ILE A 14 -1.96 0.87 -34.77
N SER A 15 -1.71 -0.19 -34.00
CA SER A 15 -1.66 -0.13 -32.55
C SER A 15 -0.41 0.63 -32.13
N LEU A 16 -0.53 1.95 -31.92
CA LEU A 16 0.52 2.74 -31.31
C LEU A 16 0.74 2.27 -29.86
N PRO A 17 1.99 2.12 -29.40
CA PRO A 17 2.25 1.81 -28.00
C PRO A 17 1.70 2.94 -27.13
N ALA A 18 0.89 2.59 -26.13
CA ALA A 18 0.45 3.53 -25.12
C ALA A 18 1.67 3.91 -24.25
N PHE A 19 2.25 5.08 -24.52
CA PHE A 19 3.22 5.66 -23.60
C PHE A 19 2.48 6.02 -22.31
N ALA A 20 2.98 5.57 -21.17
CA ALA A 20 2.57 6.14 -19.90
C ALA A 20 2.86 7.64 -19.98
N GLY A 21 1.86 8.48 -19.71
CA GLY A 21 2.08 9.92 -19.59
C GLY A 21 2.91 10.22 -18.34
N GLU A 22 3.32 11.48 -18.17
CA GLU A 22 4.17 11.95 -17.06
C GLU A 22 3.70 11.44 -15.68
N PHE A 23 2.39 11.42 -15.44
CA PHE A 23 1.81 10.84 -14.22
C PHE A 23 2.02 9.34 -14.06
N GLY A 24 1.85 8.56 -15.13
CA GLY A 24 2.07 7.12 -15.08
C GLY A 24 3.52 6.76 -14.76
N ASP A 25 4.46 7.55 -15.28
CA ASP A 25 5.89 7.42 -15.00
C ASP A 25 6.22 7.84 -13.56
N PHE A 26 5.70 8.97 -13.10
CA PHE A 26 5.83 9.41 -11.71
C PHE A 26 5.32 8.35 -10.73
N GLU A 27 4.09 7.86 -10.93
CA GLU A 27 3.48 6.84 -10.08
C GLU A 27 4.25 5.51 -10.11
N ALA A 28 4.88 5.16 -11.24
CA ALA A 28 5.73 3.98 -11.31
C ALA A 28 6.99 4.13 -10.44
N LYS A 29 7.64 5.30 -10.48
CA LYS A 29 8.79 5.62 -9.62
C LYS A 29 8.39 5.67 -8.15
N LEU A 30 7.24 6.28 -7.85
CA LEU A 30 6.68 6.34 -6.50
C LEU A 30 6.46 4.92 -5.94
N ARG A 31 5.79 4.03 -6.68
CA ARG A 31 5.59 2.63 -6.26
C ARG A 31 6.90 1.89 -6.04
N ALA A 32 7.90 2.09 -6.90
CA ALA A 32 9.21 1.48 -6.75
C ALA A 32 9.91 1.96 -5.45
N ALA A 33 9.94 3.28 -5.20
CA ALA A 33 10.48 3.84 -3.97
C ALA A 33 9.70 3.34 -2.74
N TYR A 34 8.37 3.30 -2.82
CA TYR A 34 7.50 2.84 -1.74
C TYR A 34 7.79 1.38 -1.35
N GLY A 35 8.21 0.53 -2.29
CA GLY A 35 8.67 -0.84 -1.98
C GLY A 35 9.90 -0.89 -1.07
N ASP A 36 10.88 -0.01 -1.29
CA ASP A 36 12.04 0.13 -0.41
C ASP A 36 11.65 0.68 0.97
N TYR A 37 10.74 1.67 1.00
CA TYR A 37 10.15 2.18 2.25
C TYR A 37 9.46 1.07 3.06
N ARG A 38 8.60 0.27 2.43
CA ARG A 38 7.92 -0.86 3.11
C ARG A 38 8.90 -1.86 3.68
N THR A 39 9.99 -2.12 2.96
CA THR A 39 11.07 -2.99 3.45
C THR A 39 11.76 -2.38 4.67
N ALA A 40 12.03 -1.07 4.66
CA ALA A 40 12.61 -0.37 5.82
C ALA A 40 11.66 -0.39 7.02
N LEU A 41 10.38 -0.10 6.82
CA LEU A 41 9.35 -0.15 7.86
C LEU A 41 9.24 -1.55 8.48
N PHE A 42 9.28 -2.60 7.66
CA PHE A 42 9.21 -3.97 8.16
C PHE A 42 10.48 -4.39 8.91
N THR A 43 11.66 -4.06 8.38
CA THR A 43 12.94 -4.48 8.97
C THR A 43 13.29 -3.73 10.25
N THR A 44 12.85 -2.48 10.39
CA THR A 44 12.96 -1.71 11.65
C THR A 44 12.15 -2.36 12.76
N ASN A 45 10.90 -2.75 12.50
CA ASN A 45 10.07 -3.51 13.44
C ASN A 45 10.65 -4.89 13.82
N MET A 46 11.40 -5.52 12.91
CA MET A 46 12.10 -6.78 13.19
C MET A 46 13.41 -6.62 13.98
N GLY A 47 13.87 -5.39 14.25
CA GLY A 47 15.17 -5.15 14.86
C GLY A 47 16.36 -5.44 13.92
N LYS A 48 16.13 -5.47 12.60
CA LYS A 48 17.15 -5.79 11.58
C LYS A 48 17.88 -4.53 11.12
N GLY A 49 18.79 -4.03 11.95
CA GLY A 49 19.47 -2.75 11.73
C GLY A 49 20.19 -2.62 10.37
N PRO A 50 21.06 -3.56 9.97
CA PRO A 50 21.75 -3.50 8.68
C PRO A 50 20.79 -3.47 7.47
N GLU A 51 19.75 -4.29 7.48
CA GLU A 51 18.73 -4.35 6.43
C GLU A 51 17.84 -3.10 6.42
N SER A 52 17.52 -2.56 7.59
CA SER A 52 16.81 -1.28 7.75
C SER A 52 17.60 -0.16 7.11
N LYS A 53 18.90 -0.06 7.42
CA LYS A 53 19.80 0.94 6.85
C LYS A 53 19.90 0.81 5.33
N ALA A 54 20.02 -0.41 4.82
CA ALA A 54 20.16 -0.66 3.40
C ALA A 54 18.89 -0.28 2.61
N SER A 55 17.72 -0.69 3.09
CA SER A 55 16.43 -0.38 2.44
C SER A 55 16.06 1.10 2.57
N LEU A 56 16.25 1.70 3.74
CA LEU A 56 16.01 3.13 3.94
C LEU A 56 16.95 3.99 3.07
N GLY A 57 18.20 3.57 2.89
CA GLY A 57 19.13 4.26 1.97
C GLY A 57 18.69 4.21 0.51
N LYS A 58 18.11 3.09 0.05
CA LYS A 58 17.54 2.99 -1.31
C LYS A 58 16.31 3.90 -1.46
N PHE A 59 15.41 3.85 -0.48
CA PHE A 59 14.23 4.72 -0.45
C PHE A 59 14.63 6.19 -0.48
N ALA A 60 15.54 6.63 0.40
CA ALA A 60 16.00 8.01 0.47
C ALA A 60 16.59 8.50 -0.86
N LYS A 61 17.37 7.65 -1.54
CA LYS A 61 17.90 7.96 -2.87
C LYS A 61 16.79 8.12 -3.91
N ALA A 62 15.90 7.13 -4.03
CA ALA A 62 14.80 7.17 -5.00
C ALA A 62 13.85 8.34 -4.74
N TRP A 63 13.58 8.63 -3.46
CA TRP A 63 12.76 9.77 -3.05
C TRP A 63 13.41 11.11 -3.38
N SER A 64 14.72 11.27 -3.18
CA SER A 64 15.43 12.49 -3.56
C SER A 64 15.39 12.75 -5.06
N GLU A 65 15.44 11.70 -5.88
CA GLU A 65 15.29 11.82 -7.34
C GLU A 65 13.85 12.23 -7.67
N LEU A 66 12.85 11.50 -7.16
CA LEU A 66 11.43 11.74 -7.41
C LEU A 66 10.97 13.13 -6.97
N SER A 67 11.35 13.57 -5.77
CA SER A 67 10.92 14.85 -5.20
C SER A 67 11.54 16.07 -5.87
N SER A 68 12.53 15.87 -6.76
CA SER A 68 13.11 16.93 -7.58
C SER A 68 12.42 17.09 -8.93
N GLU A 69 11.53 16.17 -9.30
CA GLU A 69 10.77 16.22 -10.55
C GLU A 69 9.65 17.27 -10.45
N PRO A 70 9.25 17.89 -11.59
CA PRO A 70 8.07 18.74 -11.61
C PRO A 70 6.83 17.93 -11.23
N ALA A 71 5.85 18.59 -10.60
CA ALA A 71 4.56 17.97 -10.30
C ALA A 71 3.93 17.44 -11.61
N PRO A 72 3.54 16.17 -11.69
CA PRO A 72 2.81 15.66 -12.84
C PRO A 72 1.41 16.30 -12.92
N PRO A 73 0.72 16.23 -14.07
CA PRO A 73 -0.52 16.97 -14.31
C PRO A 73 -1.61 16.77 -13.25
N GLN A 74 -1.72 15.56 -12.68
CA GLN A 74 -2.71 15.20 -11.68
C GLN A 74 -2.47 15.84 -10.30
N TYR A 75 -1.24 16.28 -10.03
CA TYR A 75 -0.87 16.99 -8.79
C TYR A 75 -0.60 18.48 -9.03
N ALA A 76 -0.73 18.97 -10.27
CA ALA A 76 -0.29 20.31 -10.65
C ALA A 76 -1.04 21.44 -9.91
N ASP A 77 -2.29 21.20 -9.54
CA ASP A 77 -3.15 22.16 -8.83
C ASP A 77 -3.18 21.94 -7.31
N ASP A 78 -2.47 20.94 -6.77
CA ASP A 78 -2.39 20.72 -5.31
C ASP A 78 -1.39 21.70 -4.68
N ALA A 79 -1.94 22.72 -4.01
CA ALA A 79 -1.16 23.73 -3.30
C ALA A 79 -0.25 23.15 -2.19
N ALA A 80 -0.56 21.97 -1.66
CA ALA A 80 0.21 21.27 -0.62
C ALA A 80 1.17 20.21 -1.20
N TYR A 81 1.28 20.07 -2.53
CA TYR A 81 2.14 19.05 -3.15
C TYR A 81 3.60 19.16 -2.68
N ALA A 82 4.20 20.34 -2.86
CA ALA A 82 5.60 20.57 -2.49
C ALA A 82 5.85 20.41 -0.98
N GLU A 83 4.89 20.82 -0.15
CA GLU A 83 4.96 20.66 1.30
C GLU A 83 4.92 19.18 1.69
N THR A 84 4.05 18.39 1.07
CA THR A 84 3.97 16.94 1.29
C THR A 84 5.31 16.28 0.94
N LEU A 85 5.90 16.65 -0.20
CA LEU A 85 7.19 16.07 -0.60
C LEU A 85 8.30 16.40 0.39
N GLN A 86 8.32 17.64 0.89
CA GLN A 86 9.27 18.06 1.92
C GLN A 86 9.04 17.33 3.25
N ALA A 87 7.79 17.08 3.65
CA ALA A 87 7.47 16.35 4.86
C ALA A 87 8.02 14.92 4.81
N VAL A 88 7.80 14.20 3.71
CA VAL A 88 8.36 12.85 3.51
C VAL A 88 9.89 12.86 3.55
N THR A 89 10.53 13.88 2.95
CA THR A 89 11.99 14.04 3.03
C THR A 89 12.46 14.18 4.48
N LYS A 90 11.82 15.05 5.28
CA LYS A 90 12.18 15.24 6.70
C LYS A 90 11.98 13.97 7.53
N ILE A 91 10.88 13.24 7.30
CA ILE A 91 10.62 11.96 7.97
C ILE A 91 11.73 10.94 7.62
N THR A 92 12.11 10.88 6.35
CA THR A 92 13.19 10.00 5.87
C THR A 92 14.53 10.32 6.50
N GLU A 93 14.87 11.60 6.62
CA GLU A 93 16.09 12.07 7.28
C GLU A 93 16.09 11.71 8.77
N ALA A 94 14.98 11.94 9.48
CA ALA A 94 14.83 11.59 10.88
C ALA A 94 14.97 10.08 11.12
N ALA A 95 14.23 9.26 10.36
CA ALA A 95 14.34 7.80 10.44
C ALA A 95 15.75 7.31 10.12
N THR A 96 16.46 7.96 9.18
CA THR A 96 17.84 7.60 8.83
C THR A 96 18.78 7.85 10.01
N ALA A 97 18.63 8.98 10.70
CA ALA A 97 19.39 9.28 11.91
C ALA A 97 19.09 8.29 13.04
N GLU A 98 17.82 7.91 13.23
CA GLU A 98 17.39 6.94 14.24
C GLU A 98 17.94 5.54 13.99
N VAL A 99 17.89 5.06 12.74
CA VAL A 99 18.52 3.79 12.34
C VAL A 99 20.03 3.85 12.57
N ALA A 100 20.69 4.96 12.26
CA ALA A 100 22.12 5.12 12.49
C ALA A 100 22.49 5.13 13.98
N ALA A 101 21.59 5.62 14.84
CA ALA A 101 21.72 5.57 16.30
C ALA A 101 21.32 4.21 16.91
N GLY A 102 20.81 3.26 16.11
CA GLY A 102 20.32 1.97 16.59
C GLY A 102 18.93 2.00 17.20
N GLU A 103 18.20 3.12 17.10
CA GLU A 103 16.86 3.32 17.65
C GLU A 103 15.79 2.76 16.69
N LEU A 104 15.84 1.46 16.40
CA LEU A 104 15.02 0.85 15.35
C LEU A 104 13.51 0.90 15.61
N SER A 105 13.07 0.78 16.87
CA SER A 105 11.65 0.94 17.20
C SER A 105 11.17 2.37 16.93
N LYS A 106 11.98 3.36 17.31
CA LYS A 106 11.66 4.77 17.05
C LYS A 106 11.65 5.07 15.55
N ALA A 107 12.63 4.54 14.81
CA ALA A 107 12.66 4.64 13.37
C ALA A 107 11.44 4.01 12.71
N HIS A 108 10.95 2.87 13.22
CA HIS A 108 9.71 2.26 12.75
C HIS A 108 8.53 3.21 12.91
N ASP A 109 8.34 3.76 14.11
CA ASP A 109 7.25 4.70 14.41
C ASP A 109 7.33 5.94 13.53
N THR A 110 8.53 6.54 13.38
CA THR A 110 8.76 7.69 12.49
C THR A 110 8.41 7.36 11.03
N LEU A 111 8.78 6.19 10.54
CA LEU A 111 8.50 5.77 9.16
C LEU A 111 6.99 5.62 8.91
N GLU A 112 6.18 5.29 9.91
CA GLU A 112 4.72 5.17 9.73
C GLU A 112 4.08 6.47 9.22
N ASP A 113 4.68 7.64 9.44
CA ASP A 113 4.12 8.91 8.98
C ASP A 113 4.18 9.06 7.45
N ILE A 114 5.10 8.36 6.76
CA ILE A 114 5.25 8.44 5.30
C ILE A 114 3.98 7.96 4.60
N ARG A 115 3.37 6.85 5.07
CA ARG A 115 2.13 6.35 4.47
C ARG A 115 0.98 7.35 4.61
N GLY A 116 0.94 8.12 5.70
CA GLY A 116 -0.04 9.18 5.92
C GLY A 116 0.14 10.32 4.91
N GLN A 117 1.37 10.82 4.78
CA GLN A 117 1.68 11.91 3.83
C GLN A 117 1.33 11.55 2.39
N ILE A 118 1.74 10.37 1.92
CA ILE A 118 1.47 9.93 0.54
C ILE A 118 -0.01 9.62 0.34
N GLY A 119 -0.67 8.97 1.31
CA GLY A 119 -2.10 8.68 1.24
C GLY A 119 -2.95 9.94 1.19
N ASP A 120 -2.63 10.94 2.01
CA ASP A 120 -3.34 12.23 2.00
C ASP A 120 -3.12 12.98 0.67
N LEU A 121 -1.92 12.91 0.09
CA LEU A 121 -1.67 13.44 -1.24
C LEU A 121 -2.55 12.77 -2.30
N HIS A 122 -2.61 11.44 -2.30
CA HIS A 122 -3.46 10.71 -3.23
C HIS A 122 -4.93 11.10 -3.06
N ILE A 123 -5.46 11.12 -1.84
CA ILE A 123 -6.86 11.45 -1.54
C ILE A 123 -7.22 12.86 -2.01
N ARG A 124 -6.37 13.86 -1.76
CA ARG A 124 -6.62 15.25 -2.20
C ARG A 124 -6.66 15.43 -3.72
N ASN A 125 -6.13 14.45 -4.45
CA ASN A 125 -6.02 14.47 -5.91
C ASN A 125 -6.84 13.34 -6.57
N ASP A 126 -7.83 12.79 -5.85
CA ASP A 126 -8.73 11.73 -6.32
C ASP A 126 -8.00 10.48 -6.85
N ILE A 127 -6.82 10.21 -6.31
CA ILE A 127 -6.02 9.02 -6.60
C ILE A 127 -6.20 8.01 -5.48
N TYR A 128 -6.34 6.75 -5.87
CA TYR A 128 -6.48 5.64 -4.93
C TYR A 128 -5.65 4.49 -5.45
N SER A 129 -4.49 4.26 -4.83
CA SER A 129 -3.58 3.17 -5.17
C SER A 129 -3.92 1.88 -4.39
N PHE A 130 -3.21 0.79 -4.70
CA PHE A 130 -3.30 -0.44 -3.91
C PHE A 130 -2.77 -0.22 -2.48
N SER A 131 -1.68 0.53 -2.33
CA SER A 131 -1.08 0.88 -1.04
C SER A 131 -2.05 1.64 -0.14
N ASP A 132 -2.83 2.57 -0.69
CA ASP A 132 -3.82 3.34 0.08
C ASP A 132 -4.92 2.45 0.64
N ARG A 133 -5.38 1.48 -0.15
CA ARG A 133 -6.39 0.49 0.27
C ARG A 133 -5.85 -0.42 1.36
N MET A 134 -4.59 -0.86 1.22
CA MET A 134 -3.91 -1.63 2.26
C MET A 134 -3.73 -0.81 3.54
N ASN A 135 -3.38 0.47 3.44
CA ASN A 135 -3.25 1.37 4.59
C ASN A 135 -4.60 1.61 5.29
N ALA A 136 -5.69 1.76 4.53
CA ALA A 136 -7.03 1.88 5.08
C ALA A 136 -7.45 0.61 5.84
N TYR A 137 -7.20 -0.57 5.25
CA TYR A 137 -7.38 -1.85 5.93
C TYR A 137 -6.54 -1.92 7.21
N HIS A 138 -5.26 -1.53 7.15
CA HIS A 138 -4.33 -1.56 8.28
C HIS A 138 -4.82 -0.71 9.45
N ALA A 139 -5.21 0.54 9.19
CA ALA A 139 -5.71 1.44 10.22
C ALA A 139 -6.89 0.81 10.97
N ARG A 140 -7.85 0.23 10.22
CA ARG A 140 -8.98 -0.49 10.82
C ARG A 140 -8.56 -1.78 11.54
N MET A 141 -7.56 -2.49 11.02
CA MET A 141 -7.05 -3.71 11.64
C MET A 141 -6.43 -3.41 13.01
N GLU A 142 -5.66 -2.34 13.13
CA GLU A 142 -5.06 -1.93 14.41
C GLU A 142 -6.13 -1.51 15.42
N GLU A 143 -7.21 -0.85 14.99
CA GLU A 143 -8.39 -0.61 15.86
C GLU A 143 -8.98 -1.92 16.40
N VAL A 144 -9.12 -2.96 15.54
CA VAL A 144 -9.62 -4.28 15.95
C VAL A 144 -8.67 -4.98 16.92
N ILE A 145 -7.36 -4.89 16.68
CA ILE A 145 -6.33 -5.47 17.55
C ILE A 145 -6.40 -4.89 18.97
N ALA A 146 -6.75 -3.61 19.09
CA ALA A 146 -6.90 -2.94 20.38
C ALA A 146 -8.22 -3.25 21.11
N MET A 147 -9.18 -3.94 20.49
CA MET A 147 -10.48 -4.22 21.10
C MET A 147 -10.39 -5.30 22.19
N ASP A 148 -11.29 -5.21 23.17
CA ASP A 148 -11.56 -6.30 24.11
C ASP A 148 -12.23 -7.48 23.37
N PRO A 149 -11.58 -8.67 23.31
CA PRO A 149 -12.16 -9.85 22.66
C PRO A 149 -13.46 -10.33 23.30
N ALA A 150 -13.76 -9.95 24.55
CA ALA A 150 -15.03 -10.25 25.21
C ALA A 150 -16.21 -9.42 24.64
N ASN A 151 -15.93 -8.30 23.97
CA ASN A 151 -16.93 -7.54 23.23
C ASN A 151 -17.16 -8.12 21.83
N SER A 152 -17.66 -9.36 21.76
CA SER A 152 -17.79 -10.09 20.49
C SER A 152 -18.70 -9.37 19.48
N ALA A 153 -19.75 -8.68 19.94
CA ALA A 153 -20.62 -7.88 19.07
C ALA A 153 -19.87 -6.69 18.43
N GLY A 154 -19.05 -5.97 19.22
CA GLY A 154 -18.21 -4.90 18.70
C GLY A 154 -17.16 -5.42 17.71
N VAL A 155 -16.48 -6.52 18.05
CA VAL A 155 -15.49 -7.14 17.15
C VAL A 155 -16.16 -7.62 15.86
N HIS A 156 -17.38 -8.18 15.94
CA HIS A 156 -18.12 -8.62 14.75
C HIS A 156 -18.47 -7.45 13.82
N ALA A 157 -18.91 -6.32 14.38
CA ALA A 157 -19.15 -5.11 13.59
C ALA A 157 -17.88 -4.63 12.88
N GLN A 158 -16.73 -4.64 13.55
CA GLN A 158 -15.47 -4.24 12.93
C GLN A 158 -14.93 -5.28 11.93
N ALA A 159 -15.18 -6.57 12.15
CA ALA A 159 -14.88 -7.63 11.19
C ALA A 159 -15.62 -7.41 9.85
N ALA A 160 -16.87 -6.94 9.91
CA ALA A 160 -17.62 -6.57 8.70
C ALA A 160 -16.98 -5.38 7.96
N VAL A 161 -16.45 -4.38 8.69
CA VAL A 161 -15.72 -3.26 8.07
C VAL A 161 -14.41 -3.74 7.43
N LEU A 162 -13.64 -4.60 8.11
CA LEU A 162 -12.44 -5.21 7.54
C LEU A 162 -12.74 -5.99 6.28
N LYS A 163 -13.85 -6.74 6.26
CA LYS A 163 -14.32 -7.48 5.08
C LYS A 163 -14.68 -6.55 3.91
N TYR A 164 -15.31 -5.41 4.20
CA TYR A 164 -15.59 -4.40 3.18
C TYR A 164 -14.30 -3.81 2.58
N LEU A 165 -13.35 -3.40 3.43
CA LEU A 165 -12.06 -2.86 2.99
C LEU A 165 -11.24 -3.90 2.22
N LEU A 166 -11.26 -5.16 2.67
CA LEU A 166 -10.63 -6.26 1.95
C LEU A 166 -11.28 -6.48 0.58
N GLY A 167 -12.60 -6.35 0.46
CA GLY A 167 -13.29 -6.38 -0.83
C GLY A 167 -12.75 -5.34 -1.81
N ASP A 168 -12.42 -4.15 -1.34
CA ASP A 168 -11.80 -3.10 -2.15
C ASP A 168 -10.36 -3.45 -2.58
N VAL A 169 -9.56 -4.05 -1.69
CA VAL A 169 -8.23 -4.60 -2.01
C VAL A 169 -8.31 -5.70 -3.08
N VAL A 170 -9.28 -6.62 -2.95
CA VAL A 170 -9.51 -7.72 -3.91
C VAL A 170 -9.90 -7.18 -5.29
N ALA A 171 -10.76 -6.16 -5.33
CA ALA A 171 -11.26 -5.58 -6.58
C ALA A 171 -10.19 -4.80 -7.37
N HIS A 172 -9.10 -4.36 -6.72
CA HIS A 172 -8.10 -3.47 -7.30
C HIS A 172 -6.67 -4.00 -7.10
N PRO A 173 -6.28 -5.12 -7.73
CA PRO A 173 -4.96 -5.68 -7.56
C PRO A 173 -3.85 -4.71 -8.04
N PRO A 174 -2.64 -4.78 -7.46
CA PRO A 174 -1.51 -3.97 -7.91
C PRO A 174 -1.07 -4.42 -9.31
N LYS A 175 -0.45 -3.51 -10.06
CA LYS A 175 0.05 -3.81 -11.42
C LYS A 175 1.11 -4.91 -11.42
N GLU A 176 1.84 -5.02 -10.32
CA GLU A 176 2.95 -5.94 -10.09
C GLU A 176 2.48 -7.33 -9.60
N ALA A 177 1.16 -7.56 -9.47
CA ALA A 177 0.61 -8.82 -8.99
C ALA A 177 1.11 -10.03 -9.80
N ASP A 178 1.70 -10.99 -9.11
CA ASP A 178 2.18 -12.26 -9.65
C ASP A 178 1.39 -13.47 -9.08
N ALA A 179 1.83 -14.69 -9.35
CA ALA A 179 1.17 -15.89 -8.83
C ALA A 179 1.07 -15.92 -7.28
N SER A 180 2.04 -15.35 -6.57
CA SER A 180 2.04 -15.29 -5.11
C SER A 180 1.08 -14.24 -4.55
N TYR A 181 0.63 -13.26 -5.35
CA TYR A 181 -0.38 -12.30 -4.92
C TYR A 181 -1.66 -13.02 -4.48
N LYS A 182 -2.14 -13.97 -5.30
CA LYS A 182 -3.35 -14.75 -5.00
C LYS A 182 -3.21 -15.59 -3.73
N GLU A 183 -2.03 -16.18 -3.52
CA GLU A 183 -1.75 -16.95 -2.31
C GLU A 183 -1.78 -16.07 -1.06
N LEU A 184 -1.03 -14.95 -1.08
CA LEU A 184 -0.99 -14.02 0.04
C LEU A 184 -2.34 -13.39 0.33
N LEU A 185 -3.06 -12.96 -0.70
CA LEU A 185 -4.42 -12.42 -0.59
C LEU A 185 -5.37 -13.46 0.02
N GLY A 186 -5.32 -14.72 -0.43
CA GLY A 186 -6.12 -15.80 0.13
C GLY A 186 -5.86 -16.03 1.62
N THR A 187 -4.62 -15.88 2.10
CA THR A 187 -4.34 -15.96 3.54
C THR A 187 -4.94 -14.78 4.33
N MET A 188 -4.99 -13.60 3.74
CA MET A 188 -5.61 -12.42 4.33
C MET A 188 -7.14 -12.57 4.38
N GLU A 189 -7.77 -13.02 3.28
CA GLU A 189 -9.19 -13.36 3.22
C GLU A 189 -9.59 -14.40 4.28
N ALA A 190 -8.81 -15.47 4.41
CA ALA A 190 -9.05 -16.49 5.43
C ALA A 190 -8.97 -15.93 6.86
N SER A 191 -8.07 -14.96 7.11
CA SER A 191 -7.92 -14.35 8.44
C SER A 191 -9.14 -13.51 8.84
N VAL A 192 -9.71 -12.74 7.91
CA VAL A 192 -10.92 -11.94 8.13
C VAL A 192 -12.15 -12.85 8.29
N ALA A 193 -12.28 -13.88 7.45
CA ALA A 193 -13.36 -14.86 7.58
C ALA A 193 -13.33 -15.58 8.94
N LYS A 194 -12.13 -15.92 9.44
CA LYS A 194 -11.95 -16.50 10.77
C LYS A 194 -12.38 -15.54 11.88
N LEU A 195 -12.06 -14.25 11.77
CA LEU A 195 -12.50 -13.23 12.72
C LEU A 195 -14.03 -13.07 12.72
N GLU A 196 -14.66 -13.00 11.55
CA GLU A 196 -16.12 -12.92 11.40
C GLU A 196 -16.82 -14.13 12.04
N ALA A 197 -16.30 -15.34 11.80
CA ALA A 197 -16.83 -16.57 12.38
C ALA A 197 -16.63 -16.65 13.90
N ALA A 198 -15.45 -16.27 14.41
CA ALA A 198 -15.16 -16.31 15.84
C ALA A 198 -15.95 -15.26 16.63
N SER A 199 -16.09 -14.05 16.08
CA SER A 199 -16.85 -12.97 16.73
C SER A 199 -18.37 -13.22 16.74
N SER A 200 -18.89 -13.95 15.75
CA SER A 200 -20.32 -14.32 15.71
C SER A 200 -20.69 -15.48 16.65
N SER A 201 -19.71 -16.30 17.08
CA SER A 201 -19.98 -17.40 18.02
C SER A 201 -20.10 -16.96 19.48
N GLY A 202 -19.64 -15.75 19.82
CA GLY A 202 -19.58 -15.25 21.20
C GLY A 202 -18.47 -15.89 22.04
N ASP A 203 -17.59 -16.71 21.45
CA ASP A 203 -16.44 -17.30 22.13
C ASP A 203 -15.30 -16.28 22.19
N ALA A 204 -15.08 -15.70 23.38
CA ALA A 204 -14.03 -14.71 23.61
C ALA A 204 -12.61 -15.27 23.38
N ALA A 205 -12.37 -16.55 23.65
CA ALA A 205 -11.06 -17.18 23.42
C ALA A 205 -10.82 -17.39 21.92
N ALA A 206 -11.83 -17.85 21.18
CA ALA A 206 -11.76 -17.94 19.72
C ALA A 206 -11.59 -16.55 19.08
N THR A 207 -12.32 -15.54 19.58
CA THR A 207 -12.24 -14.15 19.11
C THR A 207 -10.83 -13.61 19.33
N LYS A 208 -10.26 -13.79 20.53
CA LYS A 208 -8.88 -13.38 20.84
C LYS A 208 -7.87 -14.05 19.91
N ALA A 209 -8.02 -15.36 19.66
CA ALA A 209 -7.16 -16.10 18.75
C ALA A 209 -7.30 -15.63 17.28
N ALA A 210 -8.50 -15.21 16.87
CA ALA A 210 -8.72 -14.68 15.53
C ALA A 210 -8.14 -13.27 15.37
N ILE A 211 -8.31 -12.38 16.37
CA ILE A 211 -7.68 -11.04 16.40
C ILE A 211 -6.16 -11.17 16.27
N GLY A 212 -5.53 -12.03 17.09
CA GLY A 212 -4.08 -12.29 17.01
C GLY A 212 -3.61 -12.88 15.67
N GLY A 213 -4.53 -13.40 14.85
CA GLY A 213 -4.26 -13.96 13.53
C GLY A 213 -4.31 -12.96 12.37
N LEU A 214 -4.70 -11.70 12.59
CA LEU A 214 -4.88 -10.71 11.52
C LEU A 214 -3.56 -10.14 10.97
N LYS A 215 -2.62 -9.83 11.87
CA LYS A 215 -1.43 -9.02 11.53
C LYS A 215 -0.50 -9.74 10.54
N ALA A 216 -0.23 -11.03 10.74
CA ALA A 216 0.76 -11.74 9.95
C ALA A 216 0.37 -11.90 8.45
N PRO A 217 -0.86 -12.31 8.08
CA PRO A 217 -1.29 -12.31 6.69
C PRO A 217 -1.23 -10.92 6.03
N TYR A 218 -1.72 -9.88 6.71
CA TYR A 218 -1.62 -8.51 6.24
C TYR A 218 -0.16 -8.10 5.97
N SER A 219 0.74 -8.26 6.95
CA SER A 219 2.13 -7.81 6.83
C SER A 219 2.86 -8.50 5.67
N LYS A 220 2.56 -9.77 5.38
CA LYS A 220 3.17 -10.47 4.24
C LYS A 220 2.69 -9.92 2.91
N LEU A 221 1.39 -9.69 2.76
CA LEU A 221 0.83 -9.10 1.54
C LEU A 221 1.36 -7.66 1.37
N PHE A 222 1.29 -6.85 2.43
CA PHE A 222 1.78 -5.47 2.44
C PHE A 222 3.27 -5.40 2.11
N LEU A 223 4.13 -6.23 2.71
CA LEU A 223 5.57 -6.21 2.43
C LEU A 223 5.90 -6.52 0.96
N LYS A 224 5.13 -7.39 0.30
CA LYS A 224 5.40 -7.72 -1.10
C LYS A 224 4.77 -6.72 -2.07
N PHE A 225 3.52 -6.33 -1.84
CA PHE A 225 2.70 -5.67 -2.84
C PHE A 225 2.09 -4.33 -2.43
N GLY A 226 2.07 -4.04 -1.13
CA GLY A 226 1.39 -2.88 -0.56
C GLY A 226 2.01 -1.54 -0.89
#